data_AF-A0A7W0TIE4-F1
#
_entry.id   AF-A0A7W0TIE4-F1
#
_cell.length_a   1.000
_cell.length_b   1.000
_cell.length_c   1.000
_cell.angle_alpha   90.00
_cell.angle_beta   90.00
_cell.angle_gamma   90.00
#
_symmetry.space_group_name_H-M   'P 1'
#
loop_
_entity.id
_entity.type
_entity.pdbx_description
1 polymer ?
#
loop_
_entity_poly.entity_id
_entity_poly.type
_entity_poly.pdbx_seq_one_letter_code
_entity_poly.pdbx_strand_id
1 'polypeptide(L)'
;MRIATLAAAVLACSAVAMAGAALTADGDPERAQPVAAPEPAAAGDGDDHGGGKAVWAAQGCGSCHAFAAASATGQFGPDLALSLEGMPDRYIRESIGEPSKVVAPGFSGGMMPEDYATRMSPAELVRLVDFIRSGVPG
;
A
#
# COMPACT_ATOMS: atom_id res chain seq x y z
N MET A 1 -31.05 -9.19 -49.82
CA MET A 1 -31.82 -9.99 -48.84
C MET A 1 -31.38 -9.50 -47.47
N ARG A 2 -32.10 -8.50 -46.93
CA ARG A 2 -32.98 -8.60 -45.75
C ARG A 2 -32.21 -8.81 -44.43
N ILE A 3 -32.32 -8.07 -43.32
CA ILE A 3 -33.13 -6.96 -42.80
C ILE A 3 -32.34 -6.44 -41.57
N ALA A 4 -32.29 -5.12 -41.36
CA ALA A 4 -31.90 -4.50 -40.09
C ALA A 4 -33.08 -4.54 -39.10
N THR A 5 -32.84 -4.79 -37.80
CA THR A 5 -33.80 -4.40 -36.75
C THR A 5 -33.09 -3.92 -35.48
N LEU A 6 -33.42 -2.68 -35.10
CA LEU A 6 -33.23 -2.07 -33.79
C LEU A 6 -34.30 -2.57 -32.80
N ALA A 7 -33.97 -2.59 -31.51
CA ALA A 7 -34.89 -2.35 -30.39
C ALA A 7 -34.02 -1.94 -29.18
N ALA A 8 -33.98 -0.67 -28.75
CA ALA A 8 -34.99 0.12 -28.04
C ALA A 8 -35.23 -0.32 -26.58
N ALA A 9 -35.03 0.67 -25.70
CA ALA A 9 -34.95 0.63 -24.24
C ALA A 9 -36.31 0.56 -23.52
N VAL A 10 -36.32 0.11 -22.26
CA VAL A 10 -37.35 0.37 -21.24
C VAL A 10 -36.61 0.47 -19.90
N LEU A 11 -36.38 1.66 -19.33
CA LEU A 11 -37.29 2.53 -18.57
C LEU A 11 -37.66 1.95 -17.19
N ALA A 12 -37.06 2.48 -16.12
CA ALA A 12 -37.73 2.63 -14.83
C ALA A 12 -37.03 3.72 -13.98
N CYS A 13 -37.59 4.93 -14.03
CA CYS A 13 -37.40 5.99 -13.05
C CYS A 13 -38.02 5.58 -11.72
N SER A 14 -37.37 5.89 -10.60
CA SER A 14 -38.07 6.22 -9.35
C SER A 14 -37.20 7.15 -8.52
N ALA A 15 -37.30 8.45 -8.81
CA ALA A 15 -36.94 9.50 -7.89
C ALA A 15 -38.10 9.65 -6.90
N VAL A 16 -37.85 9.46 -5.60
CA VAL A 16 -38.76 9.89 -4.55
C VAL A 16 -38.23 11.22 -4.01
N ALA A 17 -38.91 12.30 -4.38
CA ALA A 17 -38.77 13.60 -3.76
C ALA A 17 -39.98 13.82 -2.85
N MET A 18 -39.75 14.09 -1.57
CA MET A 18 -40.74 14.63 -0.64
C MET A 18 -40.15 15.89 -0.02
N ALA A 19 -40.79 17.02 -0.28
CA ALA A 19 -40.47 18.33 0.29
C ALA A 19 -41.47 18.65 1.41
N GLY A 20 -40.96 19.14 2.55
CA GLY A 20 -41.73 19.73 3.65
C GLY A 20 -40.88 20.79 4.36
N ALA A 21 -41.46 21.97 4.61
CA ALA A 21 -40.76 23.21 4.95
C ALA A 21 -40.68 23.51 6.47
N ALA A 22 -39.48 23.95 6.89
CA ALA A 22 -39.07 24.97 7.89
C ALA A 22 -39.69 25.06 9.31
N LEU A 23 -38.83 24.96 10.37
CA LEU A 23 -38.53 26.06 11.33
C LEU A 23 -37.36 25.76 12.32
N THR A 24 -36.39 26.69 12.36
CA THR A 24 -35.42 27.11 13.43
C THR A 24 -34.35 26.19 14.05
N ALA A 25 -33.09 26.58 13.78
CA ALA A 25 -31.96 26.86 14.69
C ALA A 25 -31.14 25.73 15.38
N ASP A 26 -29.82 25.92 15.25
CA ASP A 26 -28.67 25.36 16.00
C ASP A 26 -28.14 23.95 15.66
N GLY A 27 -26.98 23.93 15.00
CA GLY A 27 -26.05 22.79 14.93
C GLY A 27 -25.72 22.37 13.50
N ASP A 28 -24.57 22.79 12.99
CA ASP A 28 -23.96 22.24 11.78
C ASP A 28 -23.02 21.10 12.19
N PRO A 29 -23.43 19.82 12.10
CA PRO A 29 -22.48 18.74 11.94
C PRO A 29 -22.20 18.64 10.44
N GLU A 30 -21.02 19.11 10.08
CA GLU A 30 -20.17 18.61 9.01
C GLU A 30 -20.80 17.46 8.23
N ARG A 31 -21.27 17.78 7.02
CA ARG A 31 -21.71 16.84 6.00
C ARG A 31 -20.54 15.88 5.74
N ALA A 32 -20.50 14.77 6.48
CA ALA A 32 -19.60 13.65 6.26
C ALA A 32 -19.88 13.11 4.86
N GLN A 33 -19.09 13.59 3.90
CA GLN A 33 -19.02 12.95 2.61
C GLN A 33 -18.48 11.54 2.84
N PRO A 34 -19.06 10.49 2.23
CA PRO A 34 -18.41 9.20 2.21
C PRO A 34 -17.07 9.40 1.49
N VAL A 35 -15.98 9.47 2.25
CA VAL A 35 -14.65 9.31 1.68
C VAL A 35 -14.60 7.86 1.21
N ALA A 36 -14.80 7.67 -0.10
CA ALA A 36 -14.52 6.41 -0.73
C ALA A 36 -13.09 6.01 -0.31
N ALA A 37 -12.97 4.81 0.26
CA ALA A 37 -11.66 4.19 0.48
C ALA A 37 -10.87 4.28 -0.83
N PRO A 38 -9.56 4.56 -0.79
CA PRO A 38 -8.77 4.62 -2.01
C PRO A 38 -8.95 3.31 -2.78
N GLU A 39 -9.39 3.42 -4.03
CA GLU A 39 -9.33 2.32 -4.98
C GLU A 39 -7.89 1.80 -5.04
N PRO A 40 -7.66 0.49 -5.20
CA PRO A 40 -6.32 -0.04 -5.32
C PRO A 40 -5.66 0.60 -6.55
N ALA A 41 -4.62 1.40 -6.29
CA ALA A 41 -3.76 1.91 -7.35
C ALA A 41 -3.21 0.71 -8.11
N ALA A 42 -3.53 0.62 -9.41
CA ALA A 42 -3.02 -0.41 -10.28
C ALA A 42 -1.49 -0.41 -10.23
N ALA A 43 -0.93 -1.53 -9.77
CA ALA A 43 0.51 -1.76 -9.76
C ALA A 43 1.04 -1.74 -11.21
N GLY A 44 2.01 -0.87 -11.47
CA GLY A 44 2.72 -0.84 -12.75
C GLY A 44 3.53 -2.13 -12.99
N ASP A 45 3.81 -2.39 -14.27
CA ASP A 45 4.39 -3.58 -14.91
C ASP A 45 5.76 -4.06 -14.38
N GLY A 46 5.85 -4.36 -13.09
CA GLY A 46 6.94 -5.11 -12.48
C GLY A 46 6.37 -6.32 -11.77
N ASP A 47 7.09 -7.44 -11.82
CA ASP A 47 6.81 -8.65 -11.05
C ASP A 47 6.53 -8.25 -9.59
N ASP A 48 5.26 -8.33 -9.16
CA ASP A 48 4.82 -7.76 -7.87
C ASP A 48 5.19 -8.66 -6.68
N HIS A 49 5.81 -9.80 -6.97
CA HIS A 49 6.22 -10.83 -6.01
C HIS A 49 5.04 -11.32 -5.18
N GLY A 50 3.93 -11.64 -5.86
CA GLY A 50 2.68 -12.06 -5.25
C GLY A 50 1.98 -10.94 -4.48
N GLY A 51 2.34 -9.68 -4.72
CA GLY A 51 1.86 -8.50 -3.99
C GLY A 51 2.82 -7.97 -2.92
N GLY A 52 4.05 -8.47 -2.83
CA GLY A 52 5.08 -7.95 -1.93
C GLY A 52 5.40 -6.47 -2.14
N LYS A 53 5.38 -5.98 -3.39
CA LYS A 53 5.53 -4.55 -3.70
C LYS A 53 4.39 -3.71 -3.12
N ALA A 54 3.16 -4.23 -3.12
CA ALA A 54 2.01 -3.55 -2.53
C ALA A 54 2.13 -3.48 -1.00
N VAL A 55 2.60 -4.55 -0.34
CA VAL A 55 2.90 -4.54 1.09
C VAL A 55 3.98 -3.49 1.39
N TRP A 56 5.09 -3.50 0.65
CA TRP A 56 6.17 -2.53 0.82
C TRP A 56 5.67 -1.08 0.78
N ALA A 57 4.76 -0.77 -0.16
CA ALA A 57 4.18 0.55 -0.30
C ALA A 57 3.21 0.89 0.84
N ALA A 58 2.32 -0.04 1.20
CA ALA A 58 1.35 0.14 2.29
C ALA A 58 2.02 0.34 3.65
N GLN A 59 3.17 -0.30 3.86
CA GLN A 59 3.97 -0.17 5.09
C GLN A 59 4.88 1.06 5.11
N GLY A 60 4.93 1.83 4.01
CA GLY A 60 5.67 3.08 3.92
C GLY A 60 7.19 2.93 3.91
N CYS A 61 7.71 1.75 3.56
CA CYS A 61 9.15 1.44 3.61
C CYS A 61 9.99 2.44 2.80
N GLY A 62 9.45 2.93 1.68
CA GLY A 62 10.12 3.88 0.79
C GLY A 62 10.32 5.28 1.31
N SER A 63 9.62 5.66 2.38
CA SER A 63 9.83 6.97 3.00
C SER A 63 11.21 7.04 3.67
N CYS A 64 11.73 5.89 4.12
CA CYS A 64 13.00 5.80 4.82
C CYS A 64 14.11 5.16 3.97
N HIS A 65 13.80 4.17 3.15
CA HIS A 65 14.81 3.39 2.43
C HIS A 65 14.87 3.69 0.93
N ALA A 66 16.10 3.75 0.40
CA ALA A 66 16.34 3.67 -1.03
C ALA A 66 16.20 2.21 -1.48
N PHE A 67 15.48 2.00 -2.59
CA PHE A 67 15.27 0.67 -3.16
C PHE A 67 14.80 0.78 -4.61
N ALA A 68 15.69 0.48 -5.56
CA ALA A 68 15.44 0.69 -6.98
C ALA A 68 14.25 -0.12 -7.52
N ALA A 69 14.04 -1.35 -7.04
CA ALA A 69 12.91 -2.20 -7.44
C ALA A 69 11.53 -1.58 -7.09
N ALA A 70 11.50 -0.66 -6.12
CA ALA A 70 10.31 0.11 -5.73
C ALA A 70 10.36 1.58 -6.17
N SER A 71 11.35 1.97 -6.99
CA SER A 71 11.61 3.38 -7.36
C SER A 71 11.70 4.31 -6.14
N ALA A 72 12.26 3.81 -5.03
CA ALA A 72 12.32 4.50 -3.75
C ALA A 72 13.69 5.17 -3.55
N THR A 73 13.68 6.37 -2.97
CA THR A 73 14.90 7.18 -2.76
C THR A 73 15.06 7.65 -1.31
N GLY A 74 14.43 6.97 -0.34
CA GLY A 74 14.55 7.30 1.08
C GLY A 74 16.02 7.23 1.56
N GLN A 75 16.37 8.07 2.53
CA GLN A 75 17.76 8.19 3.02
C GLN A 75 17.87 8.11 4.55
N PHE A 76 16.75 7.94 5.26
CA PHE A 76 16.76 7.77 6.71
C PHE A 76 17.22 6.38 7.12
N GLY A 77 17.04 5.38 6.26
CA GLY A 77 17.60 4.04 6.37
C GLY A 77 18.56 3.73 5.22
N PRO A 78 19.29 2.60 5.31
CA PRO A 78 20.21 2.18 4.26
C PRO A 78 19.51 1.89 2.93
N ASP A 79 20.28 1.96 1.84
CA ASP A 79 19.89 1.37 0.56
C ASP A 79 19.74 -0.15 0.73
N LEU A 80 18.55 -0.67 0.45
CA LEU A 80 18.23 -2.08 0.68
C LEU A 80 18.92 -3.01 -0.32
N ALA A 81 19.17 -2.58 -1.55
CA ALA A 81 19.88 -3.40 -2.54
C ALA A 81 21.34 -3.62 -2.14
N LEU A 82 21.98 -2.58 -1.57
CA LEU A 82 23.38 -2.62 -1.15
C LEU A 82 23.58 -3.25 0.22
N SER A 83 22.76 -2.88 1.20
CA SER A 83 22.93 -3.32 2.60
C SER A 83 22.55 -4.77 2.85
N LEU A 84 21.77 -5.38 1.95
CA LEU A 84 21.33 -6.77 2.03
C LEU A 84 22.06 -7.69 1.06
N GLU A 85 23.06 -7.20 0.31
CA GLU A 85 23.86 -8.02 -0.60
C GLU A 85 24.51 -9.19 0.17
N GLY A 86 24.38 -10.40 -0.37
CA GLY A 86 24.85 -11.63 0.28
C GLY A 86 24.11 -12.03 1.58
N MET A 87 23.13 -11.24 2.05
CA MET A 87 22.36 -11.56 3.25
C MET A 87 21.26 -12.59 2.95
N PRO A 88 21.00 -13.53 3.86
CA PRO A 88 19.97 -14.54 3.71
C PRO A 88 18.57 -13.98 4.02
N ASP A 89 17.52 -14.56 3.46
CA ASP A 89 16.13 -14.13 3.69
C ASP A 89 15.73 -14.07 5.18
N ARG A 90 16.30 -14.96 6.00
CA ARG A 90 16.09 -14.94 7.46
C ARG A 90 16.56 -13.64 8.10
N TYR A 91 17.66 -13.05 7.59
CA TYR A 91 18.19 -11.79 8.08
C TYR A 91 17.23 -10.65 7.73
N ILE A 92 16.74 -10.60 6.49
CA ILE A 92 15.75 -9.60 6.05
C ILE A 92 14.49 -9.68 6.93
N ARG A 93 13.99 -10.89 7.18
CA ARG A 93 12.83 -11.12 8.03
C ARG A 93 13.04 -10.63 9.47
N GLU A 94 14.20 -10.95 10.05
CA GLU A 94 14.58 -10.52 11.40
C GLU A 94 14.74 -9.01 11.48
N SER A 95 15.38 -8.37 10.49
CA SER A 95 15.50 -6.91 10.43
C SER A 95 14.14 -6.20 10.30
N ILE A 96 13.14 -6.82 9.70
CA ILE A 96 11.78 -6.24 9.66
C ILE A 96 11.04 -6.45 10.98
N GLY A 97 11.18 -7.64 11.60
CA GLY A 97 10.48 -7.98 12.84
C GLY A 97 11.10 -7.40 14.11
N GLU A 98 12.42 -7.18 14.11
CA GLU A 98 13.24 -6.70 15.23
C GLU A 98 14.26 -5.63 14.73
N PRO A 99 13.80 -4.49 14.19
CA PRO A 99 14.66 -3.56 13.47
C PRO A 99 15.79 -2.92 14.29
N SER A 100 15.60 -2.76 15.61
CA SER A 100 16.68 -2.25 16.48
C SER A 100 17.65 -3.33 16.97
N LYS A 101 17.47 -4.60 16.61
CA LYS A 101 18.39 -5.68 17.02
C LYS A 101 19.76 -5.58 16.36
N VAL A 102 19.78 -5.23 15.08
CA VAL A 102 20.99 -4.99 14.30
C VAL A 102 20.76 -3.74 13.45
N VAL A 103 21.48 -2.68 13.77
CA VAL A 103 21.42 -1.42 13.02
C VAL A 103 22.56 -1.36 12.01
N ALA A 104 22.23 -1.03 10.77
CA ALA A 104 23.23 -0.90 9.70
C ALA A 104 24.28 0.18 10.05
N PRO A 105 25.56 -0.01 9.69
CA PRO A 105 26.60 0.98 9.95
C PRO A 105 26.25 2.37 9.40
N GLY A 106 26.43 3.41 10.23
CA GLY A 106 26.14 4.79 9.86
C GLY A 106 24.69 5.24 10.09
N PHE A 107 23.81 4.36 10.59
CA PHE A 107 22.42 4.68 10.91
C PHE A 107 22.14 4.65 12.41
N SER A 108 21.09 5.34 12.83
CA SER A 108 20.61 5.36 14.22
C SER A 108 19.48 4.35 14.41
N GLY A 109 19.50 3.63 15.53
CA GLY A 109 18.40 2.75 15.93
C GLY A 109 17.13 3.51 16.27
N GLY A 110 15.99 2.80 16.30
CA GLY A 110 14.68 3.37 16.65
C GLY A 110 14.01 4.25 15.60
N MET A 111 14.62 4.45 14.42
CA MET A 111 13.96 5.14 13.31
C MET A 111 13.03 4.23 12.50
N MET A 112 13.37 2.95 12.38
CA MET A 112 12.50 1.96 11.75
C MET A 112 11.45 1.48 12.76
N PRO A 113 10.14 1.58 12.46
CA PRO A 113 9.09 1.18 13.38
C PRO A 113 9.23 -0.25 13.91
N GLU A 114 9.10 -0.42 15.23
CA GLU A 114 9.25 -1.73 15.91
C GLU A 114 7.99 -2.62 15.80
N ASP A 115 6.89 -2.10 15.25
CA ASP A 115 5.59 -2.75 15.29
C ASP A 115 5.27 -3.60 14.05
N TYR A 116 6.18 -3.66 13.07
CA TYR A 116 5.98 -4.37 11.80
C TYR A 116 5.61 -5.85 11.96
N ALA A 117 6.14 -6.53 12.97
CA ALA A 117 5.80 -7.92 13.27
C ALA A 117 4.32 -8.13 13.65
N THR A 118 3.63 -7.08 14.10
CA THR A 118 2.26 -7.15 14.63
C THR A 118 1.21 -6.50 13.74
N ARG A 119 1.62 -5.54 12.89
CA ARG A 119 0.73 -4.82 11.97
C ARG A 119 0.60 -5.45 10.58
N MET A 120 1.29 -6.56 10.33
CA MET A 120 1.19 -7.36 9.11
C MET A 120 0.89 -8.80 9.45
N SER A 121 0.18 -9.49 8.57
CA SER A 121 0.04 -10.94 8.63
C SER A 121 1.38 -11.63 8.30
N PRO A 122 1.59 -12.88 8.75
CA PRO A 122 2.77 -13.65 8.38
C PRO A 122 2.94 -13.83 6.87
N ALA A 123 1.84 -13.92 6.13
CA ALA A 123 1.86 -14.05 4.67
C ALA A 123 2.33 -12.75 3.98
N GLU A 124 1.93 -11.58 4.49
CA GLU A 124 2.41 -10.30 3.99
C GLU A 124 3.90 -10.11 4.23
N LEU A 125 4.40 -10.53 5.40
CA LEU A 125 5.83 -10.49 5.70
C LEU A 125 6.64 -11.38 4.74
N VAL A 126 6.16 -12.59 4.43
CA VAL A 126 6.80 -13.47 3.44
C VAL A 126 6.91 -12.77 2.09
N ARG A 127 5.79 -12.26 1.57
CA ARG A 127 5.78 -11.55 0.28
C ARG A 127 6.66 -10.31 0.27
N LEU A 128 6.67 -9.56 1.37
CA LEU A 128 7.55 -8.41 1.52
C LEU A 128 9.03 -8.81 1.44
N VAL A 129 9.42 -9.89 2.13
CA VAL A 129 10.79 -10.43 2.06
C VAL A 129 11.12 -10.88 0.65
N ASP A 130 10.22 -11.61 -0.03
CA ASP A 130 10.42 -12.07 -1.42
C ASP A 130 10.63 -10.89 -2.38
N PHE A 131 9.83 -9.83 -2.22
CA PHE A 131 9.97 -8.60 -3.01
C PHE A 131 11.28 -7.86 -2.72
N ILE A 132 11.68 -7.75 -1.45
CA ILE A 132 12.96 -7.11 -1.12
C ILE A 132 14.11 -7.94 -1.71
N ARG A 133 14.04 -9.28 -1.60
CA ARG A 133 15.09 -10.17 -2.07
C ARG A 133 15.32 -10.08 -3.57
N SER A 134 14.26 -9.90 -4.38
CA SER A 134 14.41 -9.81 -5.83
C SER A 134 15.05 -8.52 -6.33
N GLY A 135 15.03 -7.46 -5.52
CA GLY A 135 15.75 -6.23 -5.80
C GLY A 135 17.17 -6.19 -5.24
N VAL A 136 17.63 -7.26 -4.57
CA VAL A 136 18.97 -7.36 -3.98
C VAL A 136 19.86 -8.21 -4.88
N PRO A 137 21.02 -7.72 -5.34
CA PRO A 137 22.00 -8.52 -6.07
C PRO A 137 22.43 -9.76 -5.27
N GLY A 138 22.53 -10.90 -5.96
CA GLY A 138 22.89 -12.20 -5.39
C GLY A 138 24.39 -12.45 -5.33
#